data_AF-A0A956NHV7-F1
#
_entry.id   AF-A0A956NHV7-F1
#
_cell.length_a   1.000
_cell.length_b   1.000
_cell.length_c   1.000
_cell.angle_alpha   90.00
_cell.angle_beta   90.00
_cell.angle_gamma   90.00
#
_symmetry.space_group_name_H-M   'P 1'
#
loop_
_entity.id
_entity.type
_entity.pdbx_description
1 polymer ?
#
loop_
_entity_poly.entity_id
_entity_poly.type
_entity_poly.pdbx_seq_one_letter_code
_entity_poly.pdbx_strand_id
1 'polypeptide(L)'
;MAATKKKRSKPRTKVLSAAAREAREKAIVADLKSGELSYRQIAQKHGVSLPTVNNKARKFGISRGRRPGAKILVPAIRRSSKKTGKTASRTVRKAVKKVGRPGRKPGRPRKSASAGVNGAGFASAFRNLLLEYYPNISLKKFEKLNEVMTRELD
;
A
#
# COMPACT_ATOMS: atom_id res chain seq x y z
N MET A 1 29.97 -42.80 -22.73
CA MET A 1 30.31 -41.79 -21.69
C MET A 1 29.31 -40.65 -21.77
N ALA A 2 28.45 -40.46 -20.78
CA ALA A 2 27.38 -39.46 -20.82
C ALA A 2 27.85 -38.09 -20.27
N ALA A 3 27.84 -37.06 -21.12
CA ALA A 3 28.19 -35.70 -20.73
C ALA A 3 27.06 -35.07 -19.88
N THR A 4 27.31 -34.86 -18.60
CA THR A 4 26.39 -34.17 -17.70
C THR A 4 26.32 -32.67 -18.06
N LYS A 5 25.15 -32.17 -18.47
CA LYS A 5 24.91 -30.74 -18.73
C LYS A 5 25.10 -29.91 -17.44
N LYS A 6 26.24 -29.23 -17.33
CA LYS A 6 26.55 -28.29 -16.23
C LYS A 6 25.58 -27.09 -16.31
N LYS A 7 24.66 -26.95 -15.35
CA LYS A 7 23.76 -25.80 -15.25
C LYS A 7 24.59 -24.52 -15.09
N ARG A 8 24.57 -23.62 -16.08
CA ARG A 8 25.23 -22.31 -15.99
C ARG A 8 24.47 -21.45 -14.99
N SER A 9 25.09 -21.10 -13.86
CA SER A 9 24.54 -20.14 -12.90
C SER A 9 24.46 -18.75 -13.54
N LYS A 10 23.33 -18.05 -13.36
CA LYS A 10 23.19 -16.66 -13.84
C LYS A 10 24.23 -15.76 -13.15
N PRO A 11 24.86 -14.83 -13.88
CA PRO A 11 25.79 -13.88 -13.26
C PRO A 11 25.05 -13.02 -12.23
N ARG A 12 25.67 -12.81 -11.07
CA ARG A 12 25.11 -11.93 -10.03
C ARG A 12 25.19 -10.49 -10.55
N THR A 13 24.09 -9.76 -10.49
CA THR A 13 24.07 -8.33 -10.84
C THR A 13 24.96 -7.57 -9.86
N LYS A 14 25.76 -6.62 -10.38
CA LYS A 14 26.59 -5.75 -9.53
C LYS A 14 25.68 -4.93 -8.62
N VAL A 15 25.78 -5.16 -7.32
CA VAL A 15 25.05 -4.38 -6.32
C VAL A 15 25.80 -3.07 -6.12
N LEU A 16 25.09 -1.94 -6.27
CA LEU A 16 25.65 -0.61 -5.97
C LEU A 16 26.03 -0.51 -4.49
N SER A 17 27.18 0.12 -4.21
CA SER A 17 27.59 0.47 -2.85
C SER A 17 26.56 1.37 -2.17
N ALA A 18 26.55 1.39 -0.83
CA ALA A 18 25.60 2.19 -0.05
C ALA A 18 25.71 3.68 -0.40
N ALA A 19 26.94 4.22 -0.41
CA ALA A 19 27.20 5.62 -0.75
C ALA A 19 26.69 6.00 -2.15
N ALA A 20 26.92 5.14 -3.16
CA ALA A 20 26.42 5.38 -4.52
C ALA A 20 24.88 5.38 -4.59
N ARG A 21 24.23 4.52 -3.79
CA ARG A 21 22.77 4.47 -3.70
C ARG A 21 22.19 5.73 -3.08
N GLU A 22 22.82 6.24 -2.03
CA GLU A 22 22.41 7.48 -1.37
C GLU A 22 22.62 8.71 -2.27
N ALA A 23 23.75 8.81 -2.97
CA ALA A 23 24.00 9.87 -3.92
C ALA A 23 22.94 9.90 -5.04
N ARG A 24 22.61 8.73 -5.59
CA ARG A 24 21.54 8.60 -6.58
C ARG A 24 20.16 8.95 -6.01
N GLU A 25 19.86 8.54 -4.77
CA GLU A 25 18.61 8.91 -4.10
C GLU A 25 18.47 10.42 -3.93
N LYS A 26 19.52 11.10 -3.49
CA LYS A 26 19.54 12.57 -3.36
C LYS A 26 19.28 13.25 -4.70
N ALA A 27 19.91 12.79 -5.78
CA ALA A 27 19.70 13.33 -7.12
C ALA A 27 18.26 13.14 -7.64
N ILE A 28 17.66 11.96 -7.41
CA ILE A 28 16.25 11.71 -7.76
C ILE A 28 15.32 12.65 -6.99
N VAL A 29 15.58 12.88 -5.71
CA VAL A 29 14.75 13.76 -4.88
C VAL A 29 14.86 15.21 -5.32
N ALA A 30 16.05 15.67 -5.73
CA ALA A 30 16.23 17.01 -6.27
C ALA A 30 15.38 17.23 -7.53
N ASP A 31 15.42 16.30 -8.49
CA ASP A 31 14.60 16.37 -9.71
C ASP A 31 13.09 16.26 -9.41
N LEU A 32 12.70 15.50 -8.37
CA LEU A 32 11.30 15.43 -7.94
C LEU A 32 10.82 16.75 -7.33
N LYS A 33 11.70 17.46 -6.60
CA LYS A 33 11.39 18.75 -5.99
C LYS A 33 11.33 19.88 -7.02
N SER A 34 12.16 19.85 -8.07
CA SER A 34 12.09 20.85 -9.14
C SER A 34 10.76 20.77 -9.91
N GLY A 35 10.23 19.55 -10.10
CA GLY A 35 8.94 19.32 -10.75
C GLY A 35 8.94 19.54 -12.26
N GLU A 36 10.09 19.84 -12.86
CA GLU A 36 10.27 20.09 -14.29
C GLU A 36 10.12 18.81 -15.12
N LEU A 37 10.66 17.71 -14.61
CA LEU A 37 10.69 16.42 -15.30
C LEU A 37 9.52 15.52 -14.89
N SER A 38 9.03 14.76 -15.86
CA SER A 38 8.08 13.70 -15.56
C SER A 38 8.74 12.52 -14.85
N TYR A 39 7.99 11.75 -14.04
CA TYR A 39 8.54 10.57 -13.36
C TYR A 39 9.18 9.54 -14.31
N ARG A 40 8.69 9.45 -15.56
CA ARG A 40 9.30 8.60 -16.61
C ARG A 40 10.67 9.13 -17.04
N GLN A 41 10.77 10.44 -17.26
CA GLN A 41 12.04 11.08 -17.61
C GLN A 41 13.05 10.98 -16.46
N ILE A 42 12.62 11.18 -15.21
CA ILE A 42 13.48 10.99 -14.03
C ILE A 42 13.97 9.54 -13.95
N ALA A 43 13.09 8.56 -14.18
CA ALA A 43 13.45 7.14 -14.19
C ALA A 43 14.50 6.83 -15.27
N GLN A 44 14.34 7.36 -16.47
CA GLN A 44 15.29 7.21 -17.58
C GLN A 44 16.63 7.89 -17.27
N LYS A 45 16.62 9.15 -16.81
CA LYS A 45 17.81 9.94 -16.44
C LYS A 45 18.69 9.23 -15.42
N HIS A 46 18.07 8.62 -14.39
CA HIS A 46 18.79 7.96 -13.30
C HIS A 46 18.96 6.44 -13.48
N GLY A 47 18.46 5.86 -14.57
CA GLY A 47 18.51 4.42 -14.81
C GLY A 47 17.84 3.60 -13.69
N VAL A 48 16.67 4.04 -13.23
CA VAL A 48 15.88 3.38 -12.19
C VAL A 48 14.47 3.07 -12.69
N SER A 49 13.79 2.15 -12.02
CA SER A 49 12.42 1.82 -12.39
C SER A 49 11.43 2.92 -11.98
N LEU A 50 10.33 3.06 -12.71
CA LEU A 50 9.26 4.00 -12.38
C LEU A 50 8.65 3.77 -10.97
N PRO A 51 8.42 2.52 -10.52
CA PRO A 51 8.03 2.25 -9.13
C PRO A 51 9.03 2.77 -8.10
N THR A 52 10.34 2.71 -8.39
CA THR A 52 11.37 3.24 -7.50
C THR A 52 11.20 4.75 -7.31
N VAL A 53 11.02 5.48 -8.41
CA VAL A 53 10.80 6.94 -8.36
C VAL A 53 9.52 7.27 -7.59
N ASN A 54 8.43 6.53 -7.84
CA ASN A 54 7.15 6.73 -7.14
C ASN A 54 7.29 6.48 -5.62
N ASN A 55 7.96 5.41 -5.22
CA ASN A 55 8.22 5.13 -3.80
C ASN A 55 9.06 6.24 -3.14
N LYS A 56 10.04 6.81 -3.85
CA LYS A 56 10.78 7.97 -3.35
C LYS A 56 9.87 9.18 -3.21
N ALA A 57 9.09 9.53 -4.23
CA ALA A 57 8.15 10.64 -4.17
C ALA A 57 7.19 10.52 -2.96
N ARG A 58 6.62 9.33 -2.73
CA ARG A 58 5.77 9.04 -1.56
C ARG A 58 6.51 9.19 -0.24
N LYS A 59 7.74 8.67 -0.14
CA LYS A 59 8.58 8.77 1.07
C LYS A 59 8.86 10.23 1.46
N PHE A 60 9.01 11.11 0.48
CA PHE A 60 9.28 12.53 0.69
C PHE A 60 8.01 13.41 0.67
N GLY A 61 6.81 12.81 0.66
CA GLY A 61 5.55 13.56 0.64
C GLY A 61 5.31 14.35 -0.65
N ILE A 62 6.10 14.10 -1.71
CA ILE A 62 5.98 14.77 -3.00
C ILE A 62 4.82 14.11 -3.74
N SER A 63 3.62 14.62 -3.53
CA SER A 63 2.48 14.25 -4.35
C SER A 63 2.54 15.04 -5.65
N ARG A 64 2.30 14.37 -6.79
CA ARG A 64 1.79 15.09 -7.95
C ARG A 64 0.39 15.53 -7.59
N GLY A 65 0.27 16.72 -7.01
CA GLY A 65 -1.01 17.39 -6.92
C GLY A 65 -1.66 17.32 -8.30
N ARG A 66 -2.95 16.98 -8.36
CA ARG A 66 -3.75 17.26 -9.54
C ARG A 66 -3.42 18.71 -9.90
N ARG A 67 -2.83 18.95 -11.09
CA ARG A 67 -2.47 20.31 -11.50
C ARG A 67 -3.66 21.23 -11.19
N PRO A 68 -3.49 22.42 -10.60
CA PRO A 68 -4.58 23.39 -10.53
C PRO A 68 -5.09 23.61 -11.97
N GLY A 69 -6.36 23.29 -12.22
CA GLY A 69 -6.97 23.32 -13.56
C GLY A 69 -7.07 21.97 -14.29
N ALA A 70 -6.54 20.87 -13.75
CA ALA A 70 -6.82 19.53 -14.28
C ALA A 70 -8.28 19.16 -13.96
N LYS A 71 -9.19 19.39 -14.90
CA LYS A 71 -10.56 18.86 -14.83
C LYS A 71 -10.47 17.38 -14.51
N ILE A 72 -11.14 16.96 -13.44
CA ILE A 72 -11.34 15.55 -13.16
C ILE A 72 -12.12 15.02 -14.34
N LEU A 73 -11.42 14.45 -15.32
CA LEU A 73 -12.04 13.63 -16.35
C LEU A 73 -12.44 12.37 -15.59
N VAL A 74 -13.58 12.47 -14.88
CA VAL A 74 -14.30 11.31 -14.40
C VAL A 74 -14.48 10.50 -15.68
N PRO A 75 -13.85 9.31 -15.80
CA PRO A 75 -14.14 8.48 -16.94
C PRO A 75 -15.65 8.36 -16.92
N ALA A 76 -16.32 8.91 -17.95
CA ALA A 76 -17.77 8.86 -18.06
C ALA A 76 -18.14 7.44 -17.64
N ILE A 77 -18.96 7.31 -16.60
CA ILE A 77 -19.39 6.01 -16.08
C ILE A 77 -19.68 5.22 -17.34
N ARG A 78 -18.81 4.26 -17.67
CA ARG A 78 -19.04 3.39 -18.80
C ARG A 78 -20.24 2.64 -18.30
N ARG A 79 -21.44 3.14 -18.63
CA ARG A 79 -22.68 2.44 -18.54
C ARG A 79 -22.33 1.13 -19.19
N SER A 80 -22.08 0.13 -18.35
CA SER A 80 -21.77 -1.21 -18.78
C SER A 80 -22.99 -1.55 -19.60
N SER A 81 -22.86 -1.42 -20.93
CA SER A 81 -23.88 -1.84 -21.84
C SER A 81 -24.13 -3.27 -21.42
N LYS A 82 -25.36 -3.49 -20.96
CA LYS A 82 -25.93 -4.76 -20.56
C LYS A 82 -25.23 -5.84 -21.37
N LYS A 83 -24.34 -6.61 -20.72
CA LYS A 83 -23.83 -7.85 -21.29
C LYS A 83 -24.95 -8.88 -21.13
N THR A 84 -26.09 -8.61 -21.75
CA THR A 84 -27.10 -9.60 -22.07
C THR A 84 -26.48 -10.48 -23.13
N GLY A 85 -26.05 -11.68 -22.72
CA GLY A 85 -25.59 -12.70 -23.65
C GLY A 85 -24.46 -13.55 -23.08
N LYS A 86 -24.84 -14.77 -22.68
CA LYS A 86 -24.02 -15.97 -22.42
C LYS A 86 -23.92 -16.45 -20.97
N THR A 87 -25.04 -16.42 -20.25
CA THR A 87 -25.47 -17.55 -19.40
C THR A 87 -26.09 -18.64 -20.29
N ALA A 88 -25.26 -19.34 -21.08
CA ALA A 88 -25.69 -20.52 -21.83
C ALA A 88 -24.49 -21.40 -22.21
N SER A 89 -23.72 -21.87 -21.22
CA SER A 89 -22.79 -23.00 -21.41
C SER A 89 -22.28 -23.63 -20.10
N ARG A 90 -23.02 -23.51 -18.99
CA ARG A 90 -22.61 -24.09 -17.69
C ARG A 90 -23.62 -25.07 -17.10
N THR A 91 -24.32 -25.79 -17.97
CA THR A 91 -25.23 -26.90 -17.60
C THR A 91 -24.96 -28.16 -18.41
N VAL A 92 -23.75 -28.42 -18.91
CA VAL A 92 -23.37 -29.77 -19.36
C VAL A 92 -21.89 -29.99 -19.09
N ARG A 93 -21.59 -30.58 -17.93
CA ARG A 93 -20.42 -31.44 -17.60
C ARG A 93 -20.35 -31.59 -16.08
N LYS A 94 -21.43 -32.13 -15.53
CA LYS A 94 -21.52 -32.65 -14.17
C LYS A 94 -21.48 -34.17 -14.26
N ALA A 95 -20.36 -34.70 -14.74
CA ALA A 95 -20.02 -36.11 -14.65
C ALA A 95 -18.57 -36.28 -15.09
N VAL A 96 -17.87 -37.21 -14.44
CA VAL A 96 -16.52 -37.73 -14.75
C VAL A 96 -15.37 -37.13 -13.91
N LYS A 97 -14.87 -38.03 -13.05
CA LYS A 97 -13.58 -38.10 -12.34
C LYS A 97 -13.44 -37.43 -10.97
N LYS A 98 -14.05 -38.10 -9.99
CA LYS A 98 -13.33 -38.52 -8.76
C LYS A 98 -12.09 -39.33 -9.18
N VAL A 99 -10.91 -38.72 -9.16
CA VAL A 99 -9.63 -39.43 -9.03
C VAL A 99 -8.77 -38.60 -8.08
N GLY A 100 -8.33 -39.24 -7.00
CA GLY A 100 -7.69 -38.61 -5.86
C GLY A 100 -6.45 -37.79 -6.23
N ARG A 101 -6.37 -36.59 -5.64
CA ARG A 101 -5.10 -35.90 -5.43
C ARG A 101 -4.72 -36.07 -3.95
N PRO A 102 -3.73 -36.90 -3.60
CA PRO A 102 -3.18 -36.90 -2.26
C PRO A 102 -2.28 -35.67 -2.08
N GLY A 103 -2.35 -35.01 -0.92
CA GLY A 103 -1.24 -34.17 -0.44
C GLY A 103 -1.45 -32.65 -0.37
N ARG A 104 -2.62 -32.15 0.03
CA ARG A 104 -2.69 -30.81 0.64
C ARG A 104 -2.72 -30.96 2.16
N LYS A 105 -1.57 -30.74 2.80
CA LYS A 105 -1.42 -30.73 4.26
C LYS A 105 -2.38 -29.69 4.87
N PRO A 106 -3.13 -30.02 5.93
CA PRO A 106 -3.99 -29.07 6.62
C PRO A 106 -3.16 -27.99 7.32
N GLY A 107 -3.74 -26.79 7.40
CA GLY A 107 -3.08 -25.55 7.78
C GLY A 107 -2.43 -25.57 9.16
N ARG A 108 -1.31 -24.87 9.26
CA ARG A 108 -0.65 -24.55 10.52
C ARG A 108 -1.49 -23.47 11.24
N PRO A 109 -1.88 -23.64 12.51
CA PRO A 109 -2.60 -22.61 13.24
C PRO A 109 -1.69 -21.39 13.44
N ARG A 110 -2.19 -20.20 13.07
CA ARG A 110 -1.55 -18.92 13.38
C ARG A 110 -1.62 -18.72 14.90
N LYS A 111 -0.48 -18.72 15.57
CA LYS A 111 -0.34 -18.17 16.92
C LYS A 111 -0.75 -16.69 16.88
N SER A 112 -1.93 -16.38 17.40
CA SER A 112 -2.31 -15.05 17.84
C SER A 112 -1.61 -14.78 19.17
N ALA A 113 -0.51 -14.03 19.14
CA ALA A 113 0.02 -13.41 20.34
C ALA A 113 -0.81 -12.14 20.62
N SER A 114 -1.55 -12.20 21.73
CA SER A 114 -1.99 -11.14 22.66
C SER A 114 -1.42 -9.74 22.36
N ALA A 115 -2.16 -8.64 22.15
CA ALA A 115 -3.32 -8.11 22.90
C ALA A 115 -3.02 -7.89 24.39
N GLY A 116 -2.38 -6.74 24.64
CA GLY A 116 -2.05 -6.09 25.91
C GLY A 116 -0.97 -5.06 25.56
N VAL A 117 -1.15 -3.74 25.61
CA VAL A 117 -1.96 -2.90 26.51
C VAL A 117 -2.43 -1.69 25.69
N ASN A 118 -3.64 -1.80 25.12
CA ASN A 118 -4.40 -0.69 24.57
C ASN A 118 -5.13 -0.03 25.73
N GLY A 119 -4.56 1.05 26.25
CA GLY A 119 -5.25 1.98 27.17
C GLY A 119 -4.81 3.43 26.94
N ALA A 120 -3.57 3.61 26.48
CA ALA A 120 -3.02 4.93 26.19
C ALA A 120 -3.42 5.49 24.81
N GLY A 121 -3.82 4.65 23.85
CA GLY A 121 -3.97 5.07 22.44
C GLY A 121 -5.19 5.94 22.16
N PHE A 122 -6.38 5.53 22.60
CA PHE A 122 -7.60 6.28 22.32
C PHE A 122 -7.72 7.53 23.18
N ALA A 123 -7.49 7.41 24.49
CA ALA A 123 -7.57 8.55 25.41
C ALA A 123 -6.57 9.67 25.05
N SER A 124 -5.36 9.31 24.61
CA SER A 124 -4.38 10.31 24.15
C SER A 124 -4.74 10.92 22.79
N ALA A 125 -5.23 10.12 21.84
CA ALA A 125 -5.68 10.62 20.54
C ALA A 125 -6.90 11.55 20.69
N PHE A 126 -7.84 11.21 21.57
CA PHE A 126 -9.03 12.00 21.84
C PHE A 126 -8.70 13.31 22.56
N ARG A 127 -7.78 13.29 23.53
CA ARG A 127 -7.28 14.51 24.20
C ARG A 127 -6.64 15.47 23.22
N ASN A 128 -5.80 14.97 22.30
CA ASN A 128 -5.16 15.81 21.30
C ASN A 128 -6.18 16.43 20.33
N LEU A 129 -7.18 15.64 19.90
CA LEU A 129 -8.25 16.13 19.03
C LEU A 129 -9.11 17.21 19.73
N LEU A 130 -9.41 17.05 21.03
CA LEU A 130 -10.17 18.06 21.76
C LEU A 130 -9.42 19.37 21.96
N LEU A 131 -8.11 19.32 22.20
CA LEU A 131 -7.28 20.53 22.33
C LEU A 131 -7.10 21.26 20.99
N GLU A 132 -7.13 20.54 19.87
CA GLU A 132 -7.04 21.11 18.52
C GLU A 132 -8.32 21.86 18.13
N TYR A 133 -9.50 21.34 18.49
CA TYR A 133 -10.78 21.95 18.15
C TYR A 133 -11.33 22.92 19.21
N TYR A 134 -10.89 22.81 20.47
CA TYR A 134 -11.34 23.67 21.58
C TYR A 134 -10.16 24.12 22.46
N PRO A 135 -9.35 25.09 22.00
CA PRO A 135 -8.13 25.50 22.70
C PRO A 135 -8.37 26.15 24.08
N ASN A 136 -9.60 26.60 24.36
CA ASN A 136 -9.95 27.29 25.61
C ASN A 136 -10.80 26.44 26.56
N ILE A 137 -10.87 25.12 26.37
CA ILE A 137 -11.64 24.25 27.26
C ILE A 137 -10.88 24.05 28.59
N SER A 138 -11.52 24.38 29.71
CA SER A 138 -10.90 24.20 31.03
C SER A 138 -10.79 22.71 31.37
N LEU A 139 -9.69 22.29 32.04
CA LEU A 139 -9.46 20.90 32.48
C LEU A 139 -10.66 20.29 33.23
N LYS A 140 -11.32 21.06 34.10
CA LYS A 140 -12.51 20.61 34.84
C LYS A 140 -13.70 20.23 33.94
N LYS A 141 -13.87 20.91 32.81
CA LYS A 141 -14.92 20.60 31.82
C LYS A 141 -14.57 19.37 30.99
N PHE A 142 -13.28 19.15 30.74
CA PHE A 142 -12.78 17.96 30.05
C PHE A 142 -12.98 16.70 30.89
N GLU A 143 -12.63 16.73 32.18
CA GLU A 143 -12.82 15.59 33.09
C GLU A 143 -14.30 15.20 33.22
N LYS A 144 -15.20 16.19 33.32
CA LYS A 144 -16.65 15.96 33.37
C LYS A 144 -17.20 15.32 32.09
N LEU A 145 -16.67 15.68 30.92
CA LEU A 145 -17.03 15.05 29.63
C LEU A 145 -16.54 13.61 29.55
N ASN A 146 -15.33 13.35 30.04
CA ASN A 146 -14.75 12.01 30.04
C ASN A 146 -15.54 11.07 30.96
N GLU A 147 -16.00 11.58 32.11
CA GLU A 147 -16.80 10.82 33.08
C GLU A 147 -18.19 10.43 32.55
N VAL A 148 -18.85 11.33 31.82
CA VAL A 148 -20.14 11.04 31.14
C VAL A 148 -19.96 9.98 30.05
N MET A 149 -18.90 10.10 29.24
CA MET A 149 -18.61 9.16 28.15
C MET A 149 -18.33 7.73 28.66
N THR A 150 -17.63 7.60 29.79
CA THR A 150 -17.35 6.28 30.39
C THR A 150 -18.60 5.66 31.03
N ARG A 151 -19.53 6.46 31.57
CA ARG A 151 -20.77 5.95 32.16
C ARG A 151 -21.79 5.45 31.13
N GLU A 152 -21.73 5.90 29.88
CA GLU A 152 -22.60 5.39 28.79
C GLU A 152 -22.02 4.14 28.09
N LEU A 153 -20.79 3.75 28.41
CA LEU A 153 -20.10 2.61 27.81
C LEU A 153 -20.09 1.35 28.69
N ASP A 154 -20.63 1.43 29.92
CA ASP A 154 -20.90 0.31 30.84
C ASP A 154 -22.40 -0.05 30.80
#